data_AF-A0A1Q6DI22-F1
#
_entry.id   AF-A0A1Q6DI22-F1
#
_cell.length_a   1.000
_cell.length_b   1.000
_cell.length_c   1.000
_cell.angle_alpha   90.00
_cell.angle_beta   90.00
_cell.angle_gamma   90.00
#
_symmetry.space_group_name_H-M   'P 1'
#
loop_
_entity.id
_entity.type
_entity.pdbx_description
1 polymer ?
#
loop_
_entity_poly.entity_id
_entity_poly.type
_entity_poly.pdbx_seq_one_letter_code
_entity_poly.pdbx_strand_id
1 'polypeptide(L)' 'MKSCSLNDFMQELQPWLDKDHIRKASVDDKGHFILHFVDGMKNVYHIDDCNKEQVDNVLQDLKKQGISVEE' A
#
# COMPACT_ATOMS: atom_id res chain seq x y z
N MET A 1 -18.73 0.08 -8.80
CA MET A 1 -17.67 1.01 -8.33
C MET A 1 -16.50 0.89 -9.29
N LYS A 2 -15.85 1.99 -9.66
CA LYS A 2 -14.59 1.91 -10.42
C LYS A 2 -13.50 1.40 -9.47
N SER A 3 -12.67 0.46 -9.92
CA SER A 3 -11.42 0.14 -9.21
C SER A 3 -10.56 1.39 -9.24
N CYS A 4 -9.98 1.77 -8.10
CA CYS A 4 -9.01 2.86 -8.07
C CYS A 4 -7.62 2.35 -8.45
N SER A 5 -6.78 3.24 -8.95
CA SER A 5 -5.44 2.95 -9.47
C SER A 5 -4.47 2.47 -8.38
N LEU A 6 -4.81 2.60 -7.09
CA LEU A 6 -4.08 1.92 -6.02
C LEU A 6 -4.07 0.40 -6.21
N ASN A 7 -5.17 -0.21 -6.66
CA ASN A 7 -5.21 -1.66 -6.90
C ASN A 7 -4.25 -2.07 -8.02
N ASP A 8 -4.16 -1.27 -9.08
CA ASP A 8 -3.26 -1.52 -10.21
C ASP A 8 -1.80 -1.38 -9.73
N PHE A 9 -1.51 -0.35 -8.94
CA PHE A 9 -0.21 -0.16 -8.29
C PHE A 9 0.18 -1.37 -7.43
N MET A 10 -0.76 -1.93 -6.65
CA MET A 10 -0.51 -3.15 -5.88
C MET A 10 -0.27 -4.36 -6.78
N GLN A 11 -0.95 -4.47 -7.92
CA GLN A 11 -0.73 -5.57 -8.87
C GLN A 11 0.68 -5.50 -9.49
N GLU A 12 1.16 -4.30 -9.84
CA GLU A 12 2.52 -4.11 -10.35
C GLU A 12 3.59 -4.48 -9.31
N LEU A 13 3.28 -4.26 -8.03
CA LEU A 13 4.17 -4.57 -6.92
C LEU A 13 4.03 -5.99 -6.36
N GLN A 14 3.09 -6.81 -6.84
CA GLN A 14 2.88 -8.20 -6.38
C GLN A 14 4.18 -9.02 -6.21
N PRO A 15 5.19 -8.93 -7.10
CA PRO A 15 6.44 -9.70 -6.93
C PRO A 15 7.26 -9.30 -5.70
N TRP A 16 7.02 -8.11 -5.15
CA TRP A 16 7.74 -7.52 -4.03
C TRP A 16 6.84 -7.26 -2.81
N LEU A 17 5.54 -7.56 -2.89
CA LEU A 17 4.56 -7.36 -1.81
C LEU A 17 4.55 -8.56 -0.86
N ASP A 18 5.66 -8.72 -0.16
CA ASP A 18 5.77 -9.70 0.92
C ASP A 18 6.60 -9.12 2.07
N LYS A 19 6.53 -9.81 3.21
CA LYS A 19 7.20 -9.39 4.45
C LYS A 19 8.74 -9.37 4.37
N ASP A 20 9.34 -10.08 3.41
CA ASP A 20 10.80 -10.14 3.25
C ASP A 20 11.31 -8.93 2.44
N HIS A 21 10.45 -8.30 1.64
CA HIS A 21 10.77 -7.11 0.84
C HIS A 21 10.18 -5.81 1.40
N ILE A 22 8.99 -5.87 2.00
CA ILE A 22 8.30 -4.71 2.58
C ILE A 22 8.48 -4.70 4.09
N ARG A 23 9.16 -3.66 4.57
CA ARG A 23 9.31 -3.39 6.01
C ARG A 23 7.99 -2.92 6.62
N LYS A 24 7.32 -1.97 5.97
CA LYS A 24 6.00 -1.46 6.39
C LYS A 24 5.29 -0.71 5.27
N ALA A 25 3.98 -0.63 5.36
CA ALA A 25 3.14 0.28 4.59
C ALA A 25 2.53 1.34 5.51
N SER A 26 2.29 2.54 5.00
CA SER A 26 1.56 3.57 5.75
C SER A 26 0.77 4.49 4.83
N VAL A 27 -0.22 5.18 5.38
CA VAL A 27 -0.91 6.27 4.70
C VAL A 27 -0.65 7.56 5.47
N ASP A 28 -0.24 8.63 4.78
CA ASP A 28 -0.04 9.92 5.43
C ASP A 28 -1.32 10.78 5.47
N ASP A 29 -1.31 11.85 6.26
CA ASP A 29 -2.42 12.80 6.40
C ASP A 29 -2.82 13.51 5.09
N LYS A 30 -1.98 13.40 4.04
CA LYS A 30 -2.21 14.00 2.72
C LYS A 30 -2.79 12.99 1.72
N GLY A 31 -3.06 11.76 2.15
CA GLY A 31 -3.56 10.71 1.27
C GLY A 31 -2.48 10.09 0.39
N HIS A 32 -1.23 10.05 0.83
CA HIS A 32 -0.20 9.25 0.16
C HIS A 32 -0.11 7.87 0.79
N PHE A 33 -0.18 6.83 -0.05
CA PHE A 33 0.22 5.49 0.32
C PHE A 33 1.73 5.34 0.16
N ILE A 34 2.41 4.92 1.23
CA ILE A 34 3.86 4.82 1.30
C ILE A 34 4.24 3.39 1.61
N LEU A 35 5.06 2.79 0.75
CA LEU A 35 5.71 1.49 1.00
C LEU A 35 7.16 1.72 1.38
N HIS A 36 7.55 1.22 2.53
CA HIS A 36 8.92 1.16 2.99
C HIS A 36 9.50 -0.22 2.71
N PHE A 37 10.51 -0.28 1.87
CA PHE A 37 11.21 -1.52 1.56
C PHE A 37 12.30 -1.80 2.60
N VAL A 38 12.67 -3.07 2.75
CA VAL A 38 13.70 -3.52 3.69
C VAL A 38 15.08 -2.95 3.35
N ASP A 39 15.35 -2.68 2.06
CA ASP A 39 16.58 -2.07 1.56
C ASP A 39 16.71 -0.55 1.85
N GLY A 40 15.68 0.05 2.44
CA GLY A 40 15.62 1.48 2.76
C GLY A 40 15.01 2.36 1.66
N MET A 41 14.63 1.78 0.51
CA MET A 41 13.87 2.50 -0.50
C MET A 41 12.44 2.76 -0.01
N LYS A 42 11.79 3.76 -0.61
CA LYS A 42 10.37 4.02 -0.42
C LYS A 42 9.69 4.28 -1.75
N ASN A 43 8.51 3.71 -1.93
CA ASN A 43 7.59 4.12 -2.98
C ASN A 43 6.45 4.92 -2.37
N VAL A 44 6.11 6.03 -3.03
CA VAL A 44 5.03 6.91 -2.61
C VAL A 44 4.03 6.98 -3.75
N TYR A 45 2.79 6.60 -3.46
CA TYR A 45 1.67 6.65 -4.38
C TYR A 45 0.66 7.69 -3.87
N HIS A 46 0.27 8.63 -4.73
CA HIS A 46 -0.73 9.64 -4.39
C HIS A 46 -2.13 9.09 -4.63
N ILE A 47 -2.97 9.07 -3.59
CA ILE A 47 -4.36 8.61 -3.68
C ILE A 47 -5.24 9.81 -4.02
N ASP A 48 -5.66 9.92 -5.28
CA ASP A 48 -6.62 10.92 -5.75
C ASP A 48 -7.96 10.31 -6.23
N ASP A 49 -8.00 8.98 -6.39
CA ASP A 49 -9.11 8.28 -7.03
C ASP A 49 -9.72 7.13 -6.18
N CYS A 50 -9.18 6.87 -4.99
CA CYS A 50 -9.76 5.92 -4.03
C CYS A 50 -10.59 6.62 -2.96
N ASN A 51 -11.67 5.96 -2.53
CA ASN A 51 -12.35 6.31 -1.29
C ASN A 51 -11.71 5.59 -0.09
N LYS A 52 -12.09 5.99 1.13
CA LYS A 52 -11.54 5.42 2.38
C LYS A 52 -11.71 3.89 2.47
N GLU A 53 -12.88 3.37 2.11
CA GLU A 53 -13.15 1.92 2.16
C GLU A 53 -12.22 1.13 1.23
N GLN A 54 -11.92 1.67 0.04
CA GLN A 54 -10.99 1.06 -0.91
C GLN A 54 -9.56 1.03 -0.36
N VAL A 55 -9.11 2.13 0.27
CA VAL A 55 -7.80 2.20 0.92
C VAL A 55 -7.74 1.20 2.08
N ASP A 56 -8.75 1.20 2.95
CA ASP A 56 -8.82 0.29 4.10
C ASP A 56 -8.75 -1.17 3.66
N ASN A 57 -9.41 -1.54 2.55
CA ASN A 57 -9.33 -2.90 1.99
C ASN A 57 -7.89 -3.28 1.59
N VAL A 58 -7.18 -2.39 0.90
CA VAL A 58 -5.76 -2.63 0.52
C VAL A 58 -4.89 -2.79 1.77
N LEU A 59 -5.08 -1.94 2.78
CA LEU A 59 -4.35 -2.03 4.04
C LEU A 59 -4.63 -3.35 4.78
N GLN A 60 -5.87 -3.82 4.77
CA GLN A 60 -6.24 -5.11 5.36
C GLN A 60 -5.57 -6.28 4.61
N ASP A 61 -5.50 -6.23 3.30
CA ASP A 61 -4.86 -7.29 2.50
C ASP A 61 -3.34 -7.35 2.75
N LEU A 62 -2.68 -6.20 2.93
CA LEU A 62 -1.29 -6.13 3.38
C LEU A 62 -1.09 -6.74 4.77
N LYS A 63 -1.97 -6.41 5.73
CA LYS A 63 -1.95 -7.01 7.08
C LYS A 63 -2.09 -8.54 7.00
N LYS A 64 -2.97 -9.07 6.14
CA LYS A 64 -3.15 -10.52 5.93
C LYS A 64 -1.90 -11.19 5.32
N GLN A 65 -1.14 -10.46 4.50
CA GLN A 65 0.14 -10.92 3.94
C GLN A 65 1.29 -10.86 4.95
N GLY A 66 1.04 -10.35 6.16
CA GLY A 66 2.05 -10.22 7.22
C GLY A 66 2.91 -8.96 7.11
N ILE A 67 2.51 -8.00 6.26
CA ILE A 67 3.16 -6.70 6.12
C ILE A 67 2.66 -5.79 7.23
N SER A 68 3.57 -5.14 7.94
CA SER A 68 3.20 -4.17 8.98
C SER A 68 2.59 -2.92 8.35
N VAL A 69 1.45 -2.46 8.88
CA VAL A 69 0.77 -1.25 8.40
C VAL A 69 0.68 -0.25 9.55
N GLU A 70 1.11 1.00 9.30
CA GLU A 70 0.96 2.14 10.20
C GLU A 70 -0.09 3.11 9.64
N GLU A 71 -1.04 3.51 10.49
CA GLU A 71 -2.15 4.44 10.19
C GLU A 71 -1.89 5.80 10.82
#